data_AF-A0A7X9IDG1-F1
#
_entry.id   AF-A0A7X9IDG1-F1
#
_cell.length_a   1.000
_cell.length_b   1.000
_cell.length_c   1.000
_cell.angle_alpha   90.00
_cell.angle_beta   90.00
_cell.angle_gamma   90.00
#
_symmetry.space_group_name_H-M   'P 1'
#
loop_
_entity.id
_entity.type
_entity.pdbx_description
1 polymer ?
#
loop_
_entity_poly.entity_id
_entity_poly.type
_entity_poly.pdbx_seq_one_letter_code
_entity_poly.pdbx_strand_id
1 'polypeptide(L)'
;MRTYMFQNHYRVDTHGFLLDSRQWDEAFARAMAPAAGIAGELTDPHWQALYFVRHTFDKMTTCPLVYIAFQRNDLGIGDLKQLFPAGYLKGACKLAGISYREAKIQQTWIDEHLAHYTRLYERKEYPVDEYGFLRNPADWDEYFAVRV
;
A
#
# COMPACT_ATOMS: atom_id res chain seq x y z
N MET A 1 20.28 8.49 -6.40
CA MET A 1 19.94 7.06 -6.63
C MET A 1 20.11 6.78 -8.11
N ARG A 2 20.64 5.61 -8.50
CA ARG A 2 20.83 5.29 -9.92
C ARG A 2 19.49 4.95 -10.57
N THR A 3 19.31 5.38 -11.81
CA THR A 3 18.11 5.15 -12.64
C THR A 3 18.53 4.37 -13.87
N TYR A 4 17.66 3.49 -14.35
CA TYR A 4 17.91 2.65 -15.52
C TYR A 4 16.71 2.67 -16.47
N MET A 5 16.98 2.47 -17.75
CA MET A 5 15.95 2.24 -18.76
C MET A 5 15.63 0.75 -18.82
N PHE A 6 14.44 0.37 -18.37
CA PHE A 6 13.90 -0.98 -18.52
C PHE A 6 13.19 -1.09 -19.88
N GLN A 7 13.54 -2.13 -20.65
CA GLN A 7 13.07 -2.34 -22.03
C GLN A 7 13.22 -1.11 -22.95
N ASN A 8 14.24 -0.27 -22.70
CA ASN A 8 14.47 1.00 -23.41
C ASN A 8 13.29 1.99 -23.42
N HIS A 9 12.25 1.79 -22.60
CA HIS A 9 11.05 2.61 -22.58
C HIS A 9 10.69 3.12 -21.17
N TYR A 10 10.89 2.29 -20.15
CA TYR A 10 10.46 2.60 -18.78
C TYR A 10 11.62 3.06 -17.91
N ARG A 11 11.46 4.20 -17.24
CA ARG A 11 12.45 4.67 -16.27
C ARG A 11 12.17 4.02 -14.93
N VAL A 12 13.11 3.20 -14.45
CA VAL A 12 12.99 2.49 -13.18
C VAL A 12 14.14 2.77 -12.23
N ASP A 13 13.89 2.54 -10.95
CA ASP A 13 14.91 2.61 -9.90
C ASP A 13 15.75 1.32 -9.79
N THR A 14 16.72 1.29 -8.86
CA THR A 14 17.59 0.12 -8.61
C THR A 14 16.85 -1.15 -8.20
N HIS A 15 15.59 -1.02 -7.79
CA HIS A 15 14.74 -2.13 -7.37
C HIS A 15 13.68 -2.48 -8.43
N GLY A 16 13.69 -1.80 -9.58
CA GLY A 16 12.74 -2.01 -10.68
C GLY A 16 11.39 -1.35 -10.45
N PHE A 17 11.27 -0.39 -9.53
CA PHE A 17 10.05 0.42 -9.42
C PHE A 17 10.04 1.50 -10.49
N LEU A 18 8.89 1.67 -11.12
CA LEU A 18 8.66 2.76 -12.07
C LEU A 18 8.83 4.11 -11.37
N LEU A 19 9.52 5.04 -12.03
CA LEU A 19 9.76 6.37 -11.48
C LEU A 19 8.59 7.34 -11.67
N ASP A 20 7.73 7.06 -12.65
CA ASP A 20 6.52 7.83 -12.93
C ASP A 20 5.36 6.84 -13.19
N SER A 21 4.45 6.71 -12.22
CA SER A 21 3.29 5.80 -12.31
C SER A 21 2.36 6.06 -13.50
N ARG A 22 2.44 7.25 -14.12
CA ARG A 22 1.68 7.62 -15.32
C ARG A 22 2.25 7.00 -16.60
N GLN A 23 3.50 6.54 -16.57
CA GLN A 23 4.12 5.80 -17.68
C GLN A 23 3.79 4.31 -17.66
N TRP A 24 2.99 3.87 -16.70
CA TRP A 24 2.59 2.48 -16.58
C TRP A 24 1.60 2.10 -17.68
N ASP A 25 1.80 0.92 -18.23
CA ASP A 25 0.84 0.21 -19.08
C ASP A 25 0.88 -1.30 -18.78
N GLU A 26 0.01 -2.07 -19.44
CA GLU A 26 0.01 -3.52 -19.29
C GLU A 26 1.33 -4.17 -19.75
N ALA A 27 2.02 -3.58 -20.72
CA ALA A 27 3.27 -4.13 -21.24
C ALA A 27 4.37 -4.08 -20.19
N PHE A 28 4.45 -2.99 -19.42
CA PHE A 28 5.32 -2.89 -18.25
C PHE A 28 5.02 -3.99 -17.23
N ALA A 29 3.76 -4.19 -16.87
CA ALA A 29 3.36 -5.20 -15.89
C ALA A 29 3.75 -6.61 -16.35
N ARG A 30 3.46 -6.96 -17.62
CA ARG A 30 3.84 -8.25 -18.21
C ARG A 30 5.36 -8.44 -18.22
N ALA A 31 6.09 -7.42 -18.63
CA ALA A 31 7.55 -7.44 -18.68
C ALA A 31 8.21 -7.59 -17.31
N MET A 32 7.60 -7.03 -16.26
CA MET A 32 8.11 -7.07 -14.89
C MET A 32 7.65 -8.30 -14.10
N ALA A 33 6.66 -9.05 -14.59
CA ALA A 33 6.11 -10.25 -13.94
C ALA A 33 7.19 -11.28 -13.54
N PRO A 34 8.19 -11.62 -14.38
CA PRO A 34 9.26 -12.54 -14.00
C PRO A 34 10.10 -12.03 -12.82
N ALA A 35 10.35 -10.71 -12.76
CA ALA A 35 11.11 -10.09 -11.65
C ALA A 35 10.31 -10.06 -10.33
N ALA A 36 8.99 -10.24 -10.40
CA ALA A 36 8.10 -10.42 -9.26
C ALA A 36 7.90 -11.90 -8.87
N GLY A 37 8.59 -12.83 -9.54
CA GLY A 37 8.50 -14.27 -9.27
C GLY A 37 7.26 -14.95 -9.87
N ILE A 38 6.56 -14.29 -10.80
CA ILE A 38 5.42 -14.89 -11.50
C ILE A 38 5.96 -15.65 -12.72
N ALA A 39 5.79 -16.97 -12.72
CA ALA A 39 6.16 -17.83 -13.84
C ALA A 39 5.00 -17.90 -14.84
N GLY A 40 5.15 -17.22 -15.98
CA GLY A 40 4.15 -17.21 -17.05
C GLY A 40 3.41 -15.88 -17.19
N GLU A 41 2.22 -15.93 -17.79
CA GLU A 41 1.41 -14.75 -18.04
C GLU A 41 0.63 -14.30 -16.81
N LEU A 42 0.35 -13.01 -16.73
CA LEU A 42 -0.54 -12.43 -15.72
C LEU A 42 -1.98 -12.89 -16.02
N THR A 43 -2.54 -13.69 -15.11
CA THR A 43 -3.94 -14.15 -15.16
C THR A 43 -4.91 -13.05 -14.73
N ASP A 44 -6.22 -13.25 -14.95
CA ASP A 44 -7.27 -12.28 -14.60
C ASP A 44 -7.24 -11.83 -13.12
N PRO A 45 -7.03 -12.72 -12.12
CA PRO A 45 -6.84 -12.31 -10.73
C PRO A 45 -5.66 -11.35 -10.52
N HIS A 46 -4.57 -11.50 -11.26
CA HIS A 46 -3.46 -10.54 -11.19
C HIS A 46 -3.92 -9.18 -11.69
N TRP A 47 -4.56 -9.14 -12.86
CA TRP A 47 -5.05 -7.89 -13.45
C TRP A 47 -6.04 -7.18 -12.55
N GLN A 48 -7.00 -7.89 -11.96
CA GLN A 48 -7.93 -7.33 -10.99
C GLN A 48 -7.21 -6.66 -9.82
N ALA A 49 -6.22 -7.33 -9.24
CA ALA A 49 -5.41 -6.76 -8.15
C ALA A 49 -4.60 -5.54 -8.59
N LEU A 50 -3.97 -5.58 -9.78
CA LEU A 50 -3.20 -4.45 -10.32
C LEU A 50 -4.11 -3.23 -10.59
N TYR A 51 -5.24 -3.44 -11.25
CA TYR A 51 -6.21 -2.38 -11.53
C TYR A 51 -6.82 -1.81 -10.25
N PHE A 52 -7.11 -2.66 -9.26
CA PHE A 52 -7.57 -2.20 -7.96
C PHE A 52 -6.55 -1.27 -7.30
N VAL A 53 -5.28 -1.68 -7.29
CA VAL A 53 -4.18 -0.91 -6.71
C VAL A 53 -4.04 0.45 -7.41
N ARG A 54 -4.09 0.47 -8.75
CA ARG A 54 -4.03 1.70 -9.55
C ARG A 54 -5.22 2.61 -9.34
N HIS A 55 -6.45 2.10 -9.45
CA HIS A 55 -7.68 2.88 -9.24
C HIS A 55 -7.76 3.46 -7.83
N THR A 56 -7.29 2.70 -6.84
CA THR A 56 -7.22 3.19 -5.47
C THR A 56 -6.19 4.29 -5.33
N PHE A 57 -5.01 4.12 -5.94
CA PHE A 57 -3.97 5.13 -5.94
C PHE A 57 -4.38 6.41 -6.69
N ASP A 58 -5.09 6.31 -7.81
CA ASP A 58 -5.60 7.49 -8.53
C ASP A 58 -6.59 8.30 -7.68
N LYS A 59 -7.35 7.64 -6.81
CA LYS A 59 -8.35 8.28 -5.95
C LYS A 59 -7.81 8.80 -4.63
N MET A 60 -6.99 8.00 -3.97
CA MET A 60 -6.53 8.25 -2.60
C MET A 60 -5.06 8.66 -2.56
N THR A 61 -4.36 8.66 -3.69
CA THR A 61 -2.93 8.97 -3.81
C THR A 61 -2.03 8.11 -2.91
N THR A 62 -2.55 6.99 -2.39
CA THR A 62 -1.90 6.05 -1.47
C THR A 62 -2.11 4.62 -1.97
N CYS A 63 -1.08 3.74 -1.89
CA CYS A 63 -1.25 2.31 -2.22
C CYS A 63 -2.23 1.72 -1.17
N PRO A 64 -3.29 1.02 -1.58
CA PRO A 64 -4.27 0.48 -0.63
C PRO A 64 -3.62 -0.48 0.37
N LEU A 65 -4.25 -0.65 1.53
CA LEU A 65 -3.88 -1.75 2.42
C LEU A 65 -4.11 -3.08 1.70
N VAL A 66 -3.14 -4.00 1.83
CA VAL A 66 -3.14 -5.34 1.24
C VAL A 66 -4.48 -6.05 1.46
N TYR A 67 -5.04 -5.91 2.66
CA TYR A 67 -6.31 -6.51 3.06
C TYR A 67 -7.50 -5.96 2.26
N ILE A 68 -7.57 -4.63 2.09
CA ILE A 68 -8.67 -3.96 1.37
C ILE A 68 -8.63 -4.30 -0.12
N ALA A 69 -7.43 -4.42 -0.67
CA ALA A 69 -7.23 -4.81 -2.06
C ALA A 69 -7.71 -6.22 -2.38
N PHE A 70 -7.51 -7.15 -1.46
CA PHE A 70 -7.88 -8.54 -1.67
C PHE A 70 -9.36 -8.77 -1.36
N GLN A 71 -9.85 -8.23 -0.23
CA GLN A 71 -11.25 -8.37 0.19
C GLN A 71 -12.25 -7.81 -0.85
N ARG A 72 -11.91 -6.71 -1.53
CA ARG A 72 -12.78 -6.11 -2.56
C ARG A 72 -12.80 -6.84 -3.91
N ASN A 73 -11.88 -7.79 -4.11
CA ASN A 73 -11.82 -8.61 -5.32
C ASN A 73 -12.20 -10.07 -5.05
N ASP A 74 -12.86 -10.36 -3.92
CA ASP A 74 -13.18 -11.72 -3.46
C ASP A 74 -11.94 -12.64 -3.34
N LEU A 75 -10.76 -12.04 -3.12
CA LEU A 75 -9.50 -12.76 -2.92
C LEU A 75 -9.16 -12.80 -1.42
N GLY A 76 -8.69 -13.94 -0.94
CA GLY A 76 -8.20 -14.12 0.42
C GLY A 76 -6.73 -13.70 0.58
N ILE A 77 -6.30 -13.47 1.83
CA ILE A 77 -4.88 -13.23 2.16
C ILE A 77 -3.98 -14.39 1.68
N GLY A 78 -4.50 -15.62 1.67
CA GLY A 78 -3.80 -16.80 1.15
C GLY A 78 -3.47 -16.69 -0.34
N ASP A 79 -4.32 -16.01 -1.11
CA ASP A 79 -4.19 -15.87 -2.55
C ASP A 79 -3.09 -14.86 -2.91
N LEU A 80 -2.76 -13.92 -2.02
CA LEU A 80 -1.68 -12.96 -2.24
C LEU A 80 -0.34 -13.66 -2.49
N LYS A 81 0.01 -14.68 -1.71
CA LYS A 81 1.28 -15.40 -1.90
C LYS A 81 1.27 -16.25 -3.16
N GLN A 82 0.10 -16.74 -3.59
CA GLN A 82 -0.04 -17.53 -4.80
C GLN A 82 0.06 -16.65 -6.06
N LEU A 83 -0.63 -15.51 -6.05
CA LEU A 83 -0.64 -14.54 -7.16
C LEU A 83 0.65 -13.71 -7.20
N PHE A 84 1.16 -13.29 -6.05
CA PHE A 84 2.34 -12.44 -5.95
C PHE A 84 3.37 -13.07 -5.01
N PRO A 85 4.22 -14.00 -5.50
CA PRO A 85 5.22 -14.67 -4.69
C PRO A 85 6.22 -13.71 -4.03
N ALA A 86 6.54 -12.59 -4.70
CA ALA A 86 7.36 -11.51 -4.13
C ALA A 86 6.64 -10.66 -3.07
N GLY A 87 5.36 -10.95 -2.79
CA GLY A 87 4.52 -10.23 -1.85
C GLY A 87 3.91 -8.95 -2.42
N TYR A 88 3.17 -8.22 -1.58
CA TYR A 88 2.40 -7.06 -2.02
C TYR A 88 3.25 -5.92 -2.60
N LEU A 89 4.30 -5.50 -1.90
CA LEU A 89 5.10 -4.35 -2.33
C LEU A 89 5.94 -4.66 -3.58
N LYS A 90 6.71 -5.77 -3.54
CA LYS A 90 7.64 -6.13 -4.62
C LYS A 90 6.95 -6.85 -5.78
N GLY A 91 5.75 -7.39 -5.56
CA GLY A 91 4.86 -7.94 -6.57
C GLY A 91 3.78 -6.93 -6.98
N ALA A 92 2.67 -6.87 -6.24
CA ALA A 92 1.49 -6.11 -6.63
C ALA A 92 1.73 -4.60 -6.85
N CYS A 93 2.19 -3.80 -5.87
CA CYS A 93 2.42 -2.35 -6.08
C CYS A 93 3.50 -2.14 -7.16
N LYS A 94 4.57 -2.95 -7.21
CA LYS A 94 5.61 -2.84 -8.26
C LYS A 94 5.02 -3.06 -9.66
N LEU A 95 4.30 -4.16 -9.86
CA LEU A 95 3.68 -4.52 -11.13
C LEU A 95 2.60 -3.52 -11.53
N ALA A 96 1.94 -2.87 -10.56
CA ALA A 96 0.99 -1.78 -10.78
C ALA A 96 1.66 -0.43 -11.13
N GLY A 97 3.00 -0.39 -11.13
CA GLY A 97 3.78 0.82 -11.41
C GLY A 97 3.80 1.83 -10.28
N ILE A 98 3.47 1.42 -9.06
CA ILE A 98 3.36 2.30 -7.89
C ILE A 98 4.59 2.11 -7.00
N SER A 99 5.37 3.18 -6.86
CA SER A 99 6.58 3.17 -6.05
C SER A 99 6.31 3.58 -4.60
N TYR A 100 7.18 3.13 -3.70
CA TYR A 100 7.20 3.62 -2.31
C TYR A 100 7.50 5.12 -2.21
N ARG A 101 8.03 5.75 -3.26
CA ARG A 101 8.32 7.20 -3.30
C ARG A 101 7.05 8.00 -3.43
N GLU A 102 6.21 7.59 -4.37
CA GLU A 102 4.89 8.18 -4.55
C GLU A 102 4.02 7.96 -3.31
N ALA A 103 4.13 6.80 -2.66
CA ALA A 103 3.53 6.58 -1.34
C ALA A 103 4.17 7.43 -0.21
N LYS A 104 5.49 7.67 -0.23
CA LYS A 104 6.20 8.49 0.78
C LYS A 104 5.89 9.98 0.69
N ILE A 105 5.65 10.53 -0.51
CA ILE A 105 5.21 11.92 -0.69
C ILE A 105 3.94 12.17 0.14
N GLN A 106 3.07 11.16 0.25
CA GLN A 106 1.91 11.22 1.13
C GLN A 106 2.25 11.00 2.59
N GLN A 107 3.19 10.12 2.97
CA GLN A 107 3.57 10.00 4.37
C GLN A 107 4.07 11.33 4.93
N THR A 108 4.72 12.17 4.12
CA THR A 108 5.12 13.53 4.54
C THR A 108 3.91 14.45 4.73
N TRP A 109 2.93 14.42 3.83
CA TRP A 109 1.65 15.15 3.97
C TRP A 109 0.81 14.65 5.16
N ILE A 110 0.76 13.33 5.33
CA ILE A 110 0.11 12.63 6.44
C ILE A 110 0.80 13.00 7.73
N ASP A 111 2.13 12.98 7.84
CA ASP A 111 2.87 13.36 9.05
C ASP A 111 2.69 14.86 9.38
N GLU A 112 2.63 15.72 8.37
CA GLU A 112 2.31 17.16 8.53
C GLU A 112 0.87 17.38 9.02
N HIS A 113 -0.10 16.63 8.49
CA HIS A 113 -1.50 16.69 8.94
C HIS A 113 -1.73 15.93 10.26
N LEU A 114 -1.03 14.83 10.52
CA LEU A 114 -1.06 14.10 11.78
C LEU A 114 -0.47 14.96 12.86
N ALA A 115 0.63 15.69 12.67
CA ALA A 115 1.13 16.64 13.67
C ALA A 115 0.08 17.69 14.08
N HIS A 116 -0.79 18.10 13.16
CA HIS A 116 -1.94 18.97 13.45
C HIS A 116 -3.04 18.24 14.24
N TYR A 117 -3.33 16.98 13.87
CA TYR A 117 -4.27 16.13 14.59
C TYR A 117 -3.74 15.73 15.98
N THR A 118 -2.53 15.20 16.12
CA THR A 118 -1.86 14.77 17.36
C THR A 118 -1.88 15.86 18.44
N ARG A 119 -1.79 17.14 18.09
CA ARG A 119 -1.97 18.26 19.04
C ARG A 119 -3.38 18.36 19.64
N LEU A 120 -4.41 17.84 18.96
CA LEU A 120 -5.76 17.67 19.51
C LEU A 120 -5.89 16.43 20.41
N TYR A 121 -5.05 15.40 20.22
CA TYR A 121 -5.07 14.14 20.98
C TYR A 121 -4.39 14.22 22.36
N GLU A 122 -3.64 15.27 22.66
CA GLU A 122 -2.89 15.40 23.93
C GLU A 122 -3.77 15.77 25.15
N ARG A 123 -5.09 15.95 25.01
CA ARG A 123 -5.94 16.56 26.06
C ARG A 123 -7.12 15.74 26.57
N LYS A 124 -7.11 14.41 26.44
CA LYS A 124 -8.14 13.57 27.08
C LYS A 124 -7.51 12.53 28.00
N GLU A 125 -7.85 12.60 29.29
CA GLU A 125 -7.43 11.64 30.31
C GLU A 125 -8.46 10.51 30.40
N TYR A 126 -7.97 9.27 30.45
CA TYR A 126 -8.81 8.08 30.54
C TYR A 126 -8.56 7.39 31.88
N PRO A 127 -9.59 7.26 32.74
CA PRO A 127 -9.44 6.51 33.98
C PRO A 127 -9.34 5.02 33.65
N VAL A 128 -8.14 4.46 33.84
CA VAL A 128 -7.86 3.02 33.64
C VAL A 128 -7.63 2.29 34.96
N ASP A 129 -7.81 0.98 34.95
CA ASP A 129 -7.43 0.09 36.05
C ASP A 129 -5.92 -0.21 36.04
N GLU A 130 -5.46 -1.06 36.96
CA GLU A 130 -4.05 -1.44 37.09
C GLU A 130 -3.50 -2.23 35.88
N TYR A 131 -4.38 -2.77 35.04
CA TYR A 131 -4.05 -3.52 33.84
C TYR A 131 -4.16 -2.66 32.56
N GLY A 132 -4.55 -1.39 32.70
CA GLY A 132 -4.69 -0.46 31.59
C GLY A 132 -6.04 -0.50 30.86
N PHE A 133 -7.05 -1.19 31.38
CA PHE A 133 -8.41 -1.18 30.81
C PHE A 133 -9.21 0.00 31.35
N LEU A 134 -10.13 0.53 30.54
CA LEU A 134 -11.06 1.58 30.99
C LEU A 134 -11.88 1.12 32.19
N ARG A 135 -11.91 1.94 33.25
CA ARG A 135 -12.75 1.68 34.43
C ARG A 135 -14.24 1.75 34.10
N ASN A 136 -14.61 2.53 33.09
CA ASN A 136 -15.95 2.60 32.54
C ASN A 136 -15.91 2.30 31.03
N PRO A 137 -16.48 1.16 30.58
CA PRO A 137 -16.50 0.80 29.17
C PRO A 137 -17.21 1.81 28.25
N ALA A 138 -18.14 2.61 28.80
CA ALA A 138 -18.83 3.64 28.03
C ALA A 138 -17.95 4.86 27.69
N ASP A 139 -16.79 5.00 28.34
CA ASP A 139 -15.80 6.04 28.04
C ASP A 139 -14.92 5.65 26.84
N TRP A 140 -15.14 4.46 26.26
CA TRP A 140 -14.42 3.98 25.09
C TRP A 140 -14.76 4.81 23.86
N ASP A 141 -13.71 5.25 23.19
CA ASP A 141 -13.76 5.88 21.89
C ASP A 141 -12.51 5.51 21.08
N GLU A 142 -12.51 5.91 19.82
CA GLU A 142 -11.38 5.69 18.91
C GLU A 142 -10.07 6.29 19.44
N TYR A 143 -10.14 7.30 20.31
CA TYR A 143 -9.00 7.98 20.92
C TYR A 143 -8.33 7.15 22.02
N PHE A 144 -9.10 6.37 22.80
CA PHE A 144 -8.53 5.42 23.76
C PHE A 144 -7.73 4.31 23.06
N ALA A 145 -8.24 3.79 21.94
CA ALA A 145 -7.64 2.67 21.22
C ALA A 145 -6.23 2.95 20.65
N VAL A 146 -5.88 4.22 20.43
CA VAL A 146 -4.56 4.61 19.89
C VAL A 146 -3.52 4.87 20.99
N ARG A 147 -3.93 4.87 22.27
CA ARG A 147 -3.07 5.19 23.42
C ARG A 147 -2.50 3.96 24.14
N VAL A 148 -3.07 2.78 23.91
CA VAL A 148 -2.69 1.51 24.54
C VAL A 148 -1.63 0.78 23.72
#